data_AF-A0AAD9R8V1-F1
#
_entry.id   AF-A0AAD9R8V1-F1
#
_cell.length_a   1.000
_cell.length_b   1.000
_cell.length_c   1.000
_cell.angle_alpha   90.00
_cell.angle_beta   90.00
_cell.angle_gamma   90.00
#
_symmetry.space_group_name_H-M   'P 1'
#
loop_
_entity.id
_entity.type
_entity.pdbx_description
1 polymer ?
#
loop_
_entity_poly.entity_id
_entity_poly.type
_entity_poly.pdbx_seq_one_letter_code
_entity_poly.pdbx_strand_id
1 'polypeptide(L)'
;MKRSIKKKQVQDNLRKELGLIVDIVKQGKGTTNDGNSARRFFADPVISAKETGLDEEIIYRFAVILQAIASGERINSDKFGEYAKTTAEKYVTVYGWYYMPATVHKILIHGKDIIENALLPIRQLFEEAQEARNKDFRRFREHNTRKFCRTATNEDILNNLLISSDPVISTMRPRFVRRIKKTMFPETIDLLEFEDHSSEEEKAGEEKKENEEEEGNEEEVEENEEEEGSEEEVEEIKEEEME
;
A
#
# COMPACT_ATOMS: atom_id res chain seq x y z
N MET A 1 -12.48 30.44 -13.08
CA MET A 1 -11.13 30.21 -12.53
C MET A 1 -10.41 29.21 -13.44
N LYS A 2 -9.15 29.46 -13.85
CA LYS A 2 -8.41 28.49 -14.69
C LYS A 2 -8.21 27.18 -13.90
N ARG A 3 -8.49 26.02 -14.51
CA ARG A 3 -8.35 24.67 -13.91
C ARG A 3 -7.00 24.49 -13.19
N SER A 4 -5.92 24.98 -13.80
CA SER A 4 -4.57 24.89 -13.23
C SER A 4 -4.41 25.62 -11.88
N ILE A 5 -5.11 26.73 -11.67
CA ILE A 5 -5.03 27.51 -10.43
C ILE A 5 -5.73 26.75 -9.31
N LYS A 6 -6.95 26.28 -9.57
CA LYS A 6 -7.71 25.48 -8.59
C LYS A 6 -6.99 24.19 -8.25
N LYS A 7 -6.41 23.50 -9.24
CA LYS A 7 -5.57 22.31 -9.02
C LYS A 7 -4.42 22.61 -8.05
N LYS A 8 -3.66 23.68 -8.30
CA LYS A 8 -2.53 24.06 -7.44
C LYS A 8 -2.98 24.39 -6.01
N GLN A 9 -4.09 25.12 -5.86
CA GLN A 9 -4.67 25.42 -4.55
C GLN A 9 -5.02 24.15 -3.77
N VAL A 10 -5.71 23.19 -4.41
CA VAL A 10 -6.08 21.92 -3.76
C VAL A 10 -4.84 21.09 -3.41
N GLN A 11 -3.82 21.06 -4.28
CA GLN A 11 -2.55 20.37 -3.99
C GLN A 11 -1.82 20.97 -2.79
N ASP A 12 -1.74 22.30 -2.72
CA ASP A 12 -1.08 23.00 -1.61
C ASP A 12 -1.83 22.77 -0.28
N ASN A 13 -3.16 22.76 -0.33
CA ASN A 13 -4.02 22.49 0.82
C ASN A 13 -3.86 21.06 1.35
N LEU A 14 -3.97 20.05 0.48
CA LEU A 14 -3.78 18.64 0.84
C LEU A 14 -2.37 18.38 1.39
N ARG A 15 -1.36 19.12 0.89
CA ARG A 15 -0.01 19.04 1.43
C ARG A 15 0.11 19.64 2.83
N LYS A 16 -0.59 20.75 3.12
CA LYS A 16 -0.55 21.41 4.43
C LYS A 16 -1.31 20.62 5.50
N GLU A 17 -2.54 20.24 5.21
CA GLU A 17 -3.43 19.61 6.21
C GLU A 17 -3.13 18.13 6.39
N LEU A 18 -2.95 17.39 5.28
CA LEU A 18 -2.79 15.94 5.30
C LEU A 18 -1.34 15.50 5.07
N GLY A 19 -0.39 16.41 4.82
CA GLY A 19 0.98 16.03 4.46
C GLY A 19 1.03 15.17 3.18
N LEU A 20 0.06 15.36 2.27
CA LEU A 20 -0.12 14.54 1.08
C LEU A 20 0.40 15.27 -0.17
N ILE A 21 1.18 14.55 -0.98
CA ILE A 21 1.69 15.06 -2.25
C ILE A 21 0.92 14.37 -3.38
N VAL A 22 -0.07 15.05 -3.95
CA VAL A 22 -1.04 14.47 -4.90
C VAL A 22 -0.84 15.05 -6.30
N ASP A 23 -0.96 14.20 -7.32
CA ASP A 23 -0.99 14.57 -8.74
C ASP A 23 0.26 15.35 -9.21
N ILE A 24 1.43 14.92 -8.72
CA ILE A 24 2.75 15.36 -9.16
C ILE A 24 3.38 14.26 -10.00
N VAL A 25 3.87 14.61 -11.19
CA VAL A 25 4.59 13.68 -12.07
C VAL A 25 6.02 13.50 -11.57
N LYS A 26 6.42 12.25 -11.31
CA LYS A 26 7.80 11.86 -11.00
C LYS A 26 8.44 11.30 -12.27
N GLN A 27 9.59 11.84 -12.66
CA GLN A 27 10.33 11.32 -13.81
C GLN A 27 10.63 9.82 -13.64
N GLY A 28 10.24 9.01 -14.63
CA GLY A 28 10.50 7.56 -14.67
C GLY A 28 9.69 6.69 -13.69
N LYS A 29 8.79 7.25 -12.86
CA LYS A 29 8.03 6.49 -11.84
C LYS A 29 6.50 6.74 -11.85
N GLY A 30 5.99 7.48 -12.83
CA GLY A 30 4.56 7.79 -12.95
C GLY A 30 4.15 9.02 -12.12
N THR A 31 2.98 8.97 -11.47
CA THR A 31 2.49 10.07 -10.61
C THR A 31 2.66 9.73 -9.13
N THR A 32 2.59 10.73 -8.25
CA THR A 32 2.61 10.53 -6.79
C THR A 32 1.35 9.88 -6.22
N ASN A 33 0.36 9.58 -7.08
CA ASN A 33 -0.87 8.90 -6.68
C ASN A 33 -0.62 7.40 -6.64
N ASP A 34 0.10 6.95 -5.61
CA ASP A 34 0.28 5.54 -5.31
C ASP A 34 -0.75 5.04 -4.28
N GLY A 35 -0.72 3.74 -3.99
CA GLY A 35 -1.62 3.14 -2.99
C GLY A 35 -1.49 3.75 -1.60
N ASN A 36 -0.33 4.32 -1.23
CA ASN A 36 -0.16 4.98 0.05
C ASN A 36 -0.86 6.34 0.08
N SER A 37 -0.71 7.14 -0.98
CA SER A 37 -1.44 8.39 -1.16
C SER A 37 -2.96 8.18 -1.14
N ALA A 38 -3.45 7.15 -1.84
CA ALA A 38 -4.88 6.81 -1.86
C ALA A 38 -5.39 6.41 -0.46
N ARG A 39 -4.67 5.54 0.26
CA ARG A 39 -5.05 5.11 1.62
C ARG A 39 -5.14 6.28 2.60
N ARG A 40 -4.23 7.25 2.51
CA ARG A 40 -4.25 8.45 3.36
C ARG A 40 -5.36 9.42 2.99
N PHE A 41 -5.69 9.55 1.70
CA PHE A 41 -6.80 10.40 1.25
C PHE A 41 -8.15 9.92 1.78
N PHE A 42 -8.41 8.61 1.75
CA PHE A 42 -9.67 8.04 2.25
C PHE A 42 -9.69 7.76 3.76
N ALA A 43 -8.59 8.02 4.48
CA ALA A 43 -8.52 7.79 5.93
C ALA A 43 -9.42 8.78 6.71
N ASP A 44 -9.51 10.02 6.23
CA ASP A 44 -10.37 11.06 6.81
C ASP A 44 -11.19 11.74 5.69
N PRO A 45 -12.40 11.23 5.42
CA PRO A 45 -13.29 11.79 4.40
C PRO A 45 -13.69 13.25 4.66
N VAL A 46 -13.77 13.67 5.93
CA VAL A 46 -14.19 15.02 6.33
C VAL A 46 -13.16 16.04 5.88
N ILE A 47 -11.88 15.80 6.24
CA ILE A 47 -10.78 16.69 5.84
C ILE A 47 -10.61 16.67 4.32
N SER A 48 -10.66 15.50 3.70
CA SER A 48 -10.53 15.37 2.25
C SER A 48 -11.64 16.11 1.49
N ALA A 49 -12.88 16.06 1.96
CA ALA A 49 -14.01 16.78 1.37
C ALA A 49 -13.83 18.29 1.48
N LYS A 50 -13.47 18.77 2.68
CA LYS A 50 -13.20 20.18 2.95
C LYS A 50 -12.12 20.75 2.03
N GLU A 51 -10.99 20.05 1.89
CA GLU A 51 -9.86 20.55 1.10
C GLU A 51 -10.07 20.44 -0.42
N THR A 52 -10.80 19.42 -0.88
CA THR A 52 -11.11 19.26 -2.31
C THR A 52 -12.33 20.09 -2.76
N GLY A 53 -13.21 20.45 -1.83
CA GLY A 53 -14.51 21.05 -2.10
C GLY A 53 -15.51 20.06 -2.71
N LEU A 54 -15.35 18.77 -2.42
CA LEU A 54 -16.27 17.70 -2.84
C LEU A 54 -17.28 17.41 -1.73
N ASP A 55 -18.33 16.68 -2.10
CA ASP A 55 -19.35 16.19 -1.18
C ASP A 55 -18.75 15.13 -0.26
N GLU A 56 -18.84 15.38 1.05
CA GLU A 56 -18.27 14.53 2.09
C GLU A 56 -18.85 13.12 2.05
N GLU A 57 -20.17 13.01 1.88
CA GLU A 57 -20.85 11.73 1.87
C GLU A 57 -20.39 10.88 0.69
N ILE A 58 -20.23 11.44 -0.52
CA ILE A 58 -19.68 10.69 -1.65
C ILE A 58 -18.26 10.14 -1.35
N ILE A 59 -17.38 10.96 -0.76
CA ILE A 59 -16.01 10.50 -0.42
C ILE A 59 -16.07 9.39 0.63
N TYR A 60 -16.89 9.57 1.65
CA TYR A 60 -17.07 8.59 2.72
C TYR A 60 -17.60 7.26 2.19
N ARG A 61 -18.63 7.28 1.32
CA ARG A 61 -19.17 6.08 0.69
C ARG A 61 -18.15 5.35 -0.19
N PHE A 62 -17.32 6.08 -0.93
CA PHE A 62 -16.20 5.47 -1.64
C PHE A 62 -15.16 4.87 -0.70
N ALA A 63 -14.88 5.51 0.44
CA ALA A 63 -13.97 4.96 1.45
C ALA A 63 -14.50 3.64 1.99
N VAL A 64 -15.79 3.55 2.31
CA VAL A 64 -16.48 2.32 2.76
C VAL A 64 -16.37 1.21 1.73
N ILE A 65 -16.73 1.49 0.47
CA ILE A 65 -16.67 0.50 -0.63
C ILE A 65 -15.25 -0.03 -0.81
N LEU A 66 -14.25 0.87 -0.87
CA LEU A 66 -12.86 0.48 -1.05
C LEU A 66 -12.32 -0.30 0.16
N GLN A 67 -12.74 0.06 1.37
CA GLN A 67 -12.36 -0.67 2.58
C GLN A 67 -12.97 -2.06 2.63
N ALA A 68 -14.23 -2.23 2.22
CA ALA A 68 -14.88 -3.53 2.12
C ALA A 68 -14.13 -4.43 1.14
N ILE A 69 -13.80 -3.94 -0.06
CA ILE A 69 -13.04 -4.67 -1.08
C ILE A 69 -11.62 -5.01 -0.58
N ALA A 70 -10.98 -4.11 0.16
CA ALA A 70 -9.61 -4.27 0.67
C ALA A 70 -9.52 -5.01 2.02
N SER A 71 -10.63 -5.43 2.62
CA SER A 71 -10.65 -6.14 3.91
C SER A 71 -9.97 -7.50 3.79
N GLY A 72 -10.32 -8.25 2.75
CA GLY A 72 -9.92 -9.64 2.56
C GLY A 72 -10.93 -10.65 3.11
N GLU A 73 -12.06 -10.17 3.63
CA GLU A 73 -13.18 -10.99 4.07
C GLU A 73 -14.22 -11.18 2.95
N ARG A 74 -15.17 -12.09 3.18
CA ARG A 74 -16.34 -12.25 2.32
C ARG A 74 -17.24 -11.01 2.45
N ILE A 75 -17.81 -10.58 1.32
CA ILE A 75 -18.68 -9.41 1.24
C ILE A 75 -20.08 -9.90 0.88
N ASN A 76 -21.10 -9.42 1.59
CA ASN A 76 -22.47 -9.70 1.22
C ASN A 76 -22.82 -8.99 -0.10
N SER A 77 -23.07 -9.76 -1.16
CA SER A 77 -23.26 -9.21 -2.51
C SER A 77 -24.50 -8.31 -2.63
N ASP A 78 -25.59 -8.67 -1.96
CA ASP A 78 -26.85 -7.93 -2.01
C ASP A 78 -26.72 -6.58 -1.32
N LYS A 79 -26.24 -6.56 -0.07
CA LYS A 79 -26.00 -5.31 0.67
C LYS A 79 -25.01 -4.41 -0.06
N PHE A 80 -23.93 -4.98 -0.59
CA PHE A 80 -22.96 -4.23 -1.37
C PHE A 80 -23.58 -3.64 -2.64
N GLY A 81 -24.40 -4.41 -3.36
CA GLY A 81 -25.08 -3.95 -4.57
C GLY A 81 -26.04 -2.79 -4.31
N GLU A 82 -26.82 -2.86 -3.23
CA GLU A 82 -27.70 -1.76 -2.82
C GLU A 82 -26.91 -0.50 -2.44
N TYR A 83 -25.82 -0.67 -1.67
CA TYR A 83 -24.95 0.43 -1.29
C TYR A 83 -24.24 1.06 -2.50
N ALA A 84 -23.78 0.25 -3.45
CA ALA A 84 -23.14 0.70 -4.67
C ALA A 84 -24.11 1.44 -5.61
N LYS A 85 -25.33 0.92 -5.77
CA LYS A 85 -26.38 1.55 -6.58
C LYS A 85 -26.78 2.92 -6.03
N THR A 86 -27.06 3.00 -4.73
CA THR A 86 -27.41 4.27 -4.07
C THR A 86 -26.24 5.27 -4.12
N THR A 87 -24.99 4.80 -4.08
CA THR A 87 -23.80 5.65 -4.31
C THR A 87 -23.76 6.18 -5.74
N ALA A 88 -24.07 5.35 -6.75
CA ALA A 88 -24.10 5.74 -8.15
C ALA A 88 -25.18 6.79 -8.44
N GLU A 89 -26.39 6.61 -7.88
CA GLU A 89 -27.49 7.58 -8.01
C GLU A 89 -27.11 8.94 -7.42
N LYS A 90 -26.43 8.95 -6.26
CA LYS A 90 -25.92 10.18 -5.64
C LYS A 90 -24.83 10.83 -6.49
N TYR A 91 -23.90 10.04 -7.04
CA TYR A 91 -22.86 10.54 -7.94
C TYR A 91 -23.45 11.25 -9.16
N VAL A 92 -24.45 10.66 -9.82
CA VAL A 92 -25.11 11.26 -10.98
C VAL A 92 -25.88 12.52 -10.60
N THR A 93 -26.50 12.55 -9.41
CA THR A 93 -27.25 13.71 -8.92
C THR A 93 -26.34 14.91 -8.64
N VAL A 94 -25.21 14.68 -7.96
CA VAL A 94 -24.28 15.76 -7.55
C VAL A 94 -23.31 16.13 -8.68
N TYR A 95 -22.82 15.14 -9.42
CA TYR A 95 -21.75 15.28 -10.41
C TYR A 95 -22.13 14.80 -11.80
N GLY A 96 -23.41 14.89 -12.19
CA GLY A 96 -23.89 14.45 -13.52
C GLY A 96 -23.21 15.12 -14.72
N TRP A 97 -22.52 16.24 -14.51
CA TRP A 97 -21.69 16.91 -15.51
C TRP A 97 -20.35 16.21 -15.79
N TYR A 98 -19.88 15.33 -14.90
CA TYR A 98 -18.63 14.58 -15.05
C TYR A 98 -18.94 13.12 -15.35
N TYR A 99 -18.42 12.62 -16.47
CA TYR A 99 -18.61 11.23 -16.85
C TYR A 99 -17.92 10.28 -15.86
N MET A 100 -18.64 9.27 -15.39
CA MET A 100 -18.12 8.29 -14.44
C MET A 100 -16.94 7.52 -15.06
N PRO A 101 -15.74 7.52 -14.43
CA PRO A 101 -14.60 6.76 -14.94
C PRO A 101 -14.91 5.27 -15.05
N ALA A 102 -14.34 4.58 -16.03
CA ALA A 102 -14.61 3.16 -16.28
C ALA A 102 -14.35 2.26 -15.06
N THR A 103 -13.33 2.57 -14.25
CA THR A 103 -13.04 1.83 -13.00
C THR A 103 -14.13 2.03 -11.95
N VAL A 104 -14.58 3.27 -11.76
CA VAL A 104 -15.68 3.61 -10.84
C VAL A 104 -16.98 2.96 -11.31
N HIS A 105 -17.27 3.01 -12.61
CA HIS A 105 -18.43 2.35 -13.20
C HIS A 105 -18.40 0.83 -12.98
N LYS A 106 -17.24 0.20 -13.19
CA LYS A 106 -17.08 -1.24 -12.94
C LYS A 106 -17.33 -1.60 -11.48
N ILE A 107 -16.88 -0.76 -10.53
CA ILE A 107 -17.12 -0.99 -9.09
C ILE A 107 -18.60 -0.77 -8.74
N LEU A 108 -19.20 0.34 -9.17
CA LEU A 108 -20.54 0.71 -8.72
C LEU A 108 -21.67 -0.05 -9.43
N ILE A 109 -21.50 -0.39 -10.72
CA ILE A 109 -22.54 -1.04 -11.53
C ILE A 109 -22.31 -2.54 -11.60
N HIS A 110 -21.08 -2.97 -11.89
CA HIS A 110 -20.74 -4.40 -12.04
C HIS A 110 -20.17 -5.02 -10.76
N GLY A 111 -20.01 -4.25 -9.68
CA GLY A 111 -19.35 -4.74 -8.46
C GLY A 111 -20.09 -5.91 -7.81
N LYS A 112 -21.42 -5.87 -7.77
CA LYS A 112 -22.25 -6.96 -7.25
C LYS A 112 -21.98 -8.27 -8.02
N ASP A 113 -22.13 -8.24 -9.34
CA ASP A 113 -21.92 -9.41 -10.20
C ASP A 113 -20.50 -9.98 -10.05
N ILE A 114 -19.50 -9.11 -9.89
CA ILE A 114 -18.11 -9.52 -9.68
C ILE A 114 -17.95 -10.23 -8.33
N ILE A 115 -18.56 -9.71 -7.26
CA ILE A 115 -18.50 -10.32 -5.92
C ILE A 115 -19.20 -11.69 -5.93
N GLU A 116 -20.37 -11.79 -6.55
CA GLU A 116 -21.14 -13.04 -6.60
C GLU A 116 -20.40 -14.16 -7.35
N ASN A 117 -19.71 -13.81 -8.42
CA ASN A 117 -18.96 -14.78 -9.24
C ASN A 117 -17.53 -15.02 -8.74
N ALA A 118 -17.07 -14.31 -7.70
CA ALA A 118 -15.72 -14.47 -7.17
C ALA A 118 -15.63 -15.69 -6.25
N LEU A 119 -14.75 -16.63 -6.60
CA LEU A 119 -14.50 -17.84 -5.79
C LEU A 119 -13.87 -17.51 -4.42
N LEU A 120 -12.98 -16.53 -4.39
CA LEU A 120 -12.21 -16.11 -3.22
C LEU A 120 -12.54 -14.64 -2.87
N PRO A 121 -12.31 -14.23 -1.61
CA PRO A 121 -12.39 -12.82 -1.24
C PRO A 121 -11.58 -11.95 -2.20
N ILE A 122 -12.15 -10.84 -2.66
CA ILE A 122 -11.61 -10.05 -3.78
C ILE A 122 -10.15 -9.65 -3.54
N ARG A 123 -9.80 -9.27 -2.30
CA ARG A 123 -8.44 -8.87 -1.95
C ARG A 123 -7.39 -9.94 -2.29
N GLN A 124 -7.73 -11.22 -2.20
CA GLN A 124 -6.81 -12.31 -2.51
C GLN A 124 -6.52 -12.42 -4.02
N LEU A 125 -7.39 -11.84 -4.86
CA LEU A 125 -7.26 -11.83 -6.32
C LEU A 125 -6.56 -10.57 -6.85
N PHE A 126 -6.05 -9.69 -5.98
CA PHE A 126 -5.40 -8.45 -6.37
C PHE A 126 -3.97 -8.61 -6.87
N GLU A 127 -3.59 -7.73 -7.80
CA GLU A 127 -2.25 -7.67 -8.39
C GLU A 127 -1.19 -7.03 -7.45
N GLU A 128 -1.61 -6.31 -6.39
CA GLU A 128 -0.69 -5.58 -5.48
C GLU A 128 0.40 -6.50 -4.89
N ALA A 129 0.06 -7.77 -4.61
CA ALA A 129 1.02 -8.76 -4.11
C ALA A 129 2.11 -9.10 -5.16
N GLN A 130 1.74 -9.21 -6.44
CA GLN A 130 2.65 -9.42 -7.55
C GLN A 130 3.51 -8.18 -7.79
N GLU A 131 2.93 -6.98 -7.79
CA GLU A 131 3.68 -5.73 -7.98
C GLU A 131 4.71 -5.50 -6.86
N ALA A 132 4.38 -5.86 -5.61
CA ALA A 132 5.31 -5.77 -4.49
C ALA A 132 6.59 -6.59 -4.73
N ARG A 133 6.49 -7.73 -5.44
CA ARG A 133 7.64 -8.57 -5.82
C ARG A 133 8.62 -7.87 -6.76
N ASN A 134 8.22 -6.81 -7.46
CA ASN A 134 9.15 -6.01 -8.27
C ASN A 134 10.21 -5.28 -7.42
N LYS A 135 9.94 -5.06 -6.12
CA LYS A 135 10.96 -4.58 -5.17
C LYS A 135 11.99 -5.66 -4.90
N ASP A 136 11.55 -6.87 -4.63
CA ASP A 136 12.44 -8.03 -4.42
C ASP A 136 13.26 -8.35 -5.66
N PHE A 137 12.65 -8.32 -6.86
CA PHE A 137 13.34 -8.54 -8.12
C PHE A 137 14.55 -7.60 -8.29
N ARG A 138 14.34 -6.29 -8.05
CA ARG A 138 15.42 -5.30 -8.13
C ARG A 138 16.51 -5.55 -7.10
N ARG A 139 16.12 -5.85 -5.86
CA ARG A 139 17.04 -6.18 -4.76
C ARG A 139 17.89 -7.42 -5.08
N PHE A 140 17.26 -8.51 -5.53
CA PHE A 140 17.96 -9.75 -5.87
C PHE A 140 18.92 -9.55 -7.04
N ARG A 141 18.52 -8.81 -8.07
CA ARG A 141 19.40 -8.46 -9.19
C ARG A 141 20.62 -7.63 -8.77
N GLU A 142 20.48 -6.82 -7.74
CA GLU A 142 21.56 -5.96 -7.27
C GLU A 142 22.58 -6.71 -6.41
N HIS A 143 22.11 -7.55 -5.47
CA HIS A 143 22.94 -8.13 -4.41
C HIS A 143 23.09 -9.66 -4.46
N ASN A 144 22.19 -10.39 -5.13
CA ASN A 144 22.11 -11.86 -5.03
C ASN A 144 22.37 -12.59 -6.36
N THR A 145 22.85 -11.89 -7.38
CA THR A 145 23.09 -12.46 -8.72
C THR A 145 24.50 -12.25 -9.21
N ARG A 146 25.01 -13.22 -9.96
CA ARG A 146 26.28 -13.11 -10.67
C ARG A 146 26.13 -12.16 -11.87
N LYS A 147 27.05 -11.19 -11.99
CA LYS A 147 27.00 -10.09 -12.99
C LYS A 147 27.92 -10.27 -14.21
N PHE A 148 28.49 -11.47 -14.39
CA PHE A 148 29.40 -11.75 -15.52
C PHE A 148 28.66 -12.13 -16.81
N CYS A 149 27.41 -12.62 -16.71
CA CYS A 149 26.60 -13.00 -17.87
C CYS A 149 25.11 -12.79 -17.58
N ARG A 150 24.37 -12.29 -18.56
CA ARG A 150 22.91 -12.06 -18.43
C ARG A 150 22.12 -13.35 -18.21
N THR A 151 22.53 -14.47 -18.81
CA THR A 151 21.85 -15.76 -18.59
C THR A 151 22.01 -16.23 -17.15
N ALA A 152 23.23 -16.16 -16.63
CA ALA A 152 23.53 -16.48 -15.23
C ALA A 152 22.79 -15.54 -14.26
N THR A 153 22.70 -14.25 -14.57
CA THR A 153 21.90 -13.30 -13.78
C THR A 153 20.43 -13.73 -13.73
N ASN A 154 19.83 -14.07 -14.86
CA ASN A 154 18.42 -14.48 -14.92
C ASN A 154 18.16 -15.80 -14.18
N GLU A 155 19.09 -16.75 -14.28
CA GLU A 155 19.05 -18.01 -13.54
C GLU A 155 19.08 -17.78 -12.02
N ASP A 156 20.00 -16.94 -11.55
CA ASP A 156 20.11 -16.60 -10.13
C ASP A 156 18.86 -15.87 -9.61
N ILE A 157 18.29 -14.95 -10.40
CA ILE A 157 17.04 -14.28 -10.04
C ILE A 157 15.92 -15.31 -9.89
N LEU A 158 15.77 -16.22 -10.86
CA LEU A 158 14.72 -17.24 -10.83
C LEU A 158 14.86 -18.13 -9.61
N ASN A 159 16.06 -18.63 -9.32
CA ASN A 159 16.33 -19.47 -8.15
C ASN A 159 16.01 -18.74 -6.84
N ASN A 160 16.44 -17.48 -6.69
CA ASN A 160 16.12 -16.68 -5.51
C ASN A 160 14.61 -16.45 -5.36
N LEU A 161 13.89 -16.18 -6.47
CA LEU A 161 12.44 -16.03 -6.45
C LEU A 161 11.77 -17.33 -6.00
N LEU A 162 12.17 -18.49 -6.54
CA LEU A 162 11.63 -19.80 -6.18
C LEU A 162 11.83 -20.11 -4.69
N ILE A 163 13.05 -19.92 -4.16
CA ILE A 163 13.36 -20.13 -2.74
C ILE A 163 12.55 -19.18 -1.84
N SER A 164 12.27 -17.97 -2.32
CA SER A 164 11.48 -17.00 -1.55
C SER A 164 9.98 -17.27 -1.57
N SER A 165 9.46 -17.95 -2.60
CA SER A 165 8.05 -18.32 -2.74
C SER A 165 7.74 -19.75 -2.29
N ASP A 166 8.76 -20.52 -1.94
CA ASP A 166 8.60 -21.90 -1.46
C ASP A 166 7.70 -21.93 -0.21
N PRO A 167 6.55 -22.63 -0.24
CA PRO A 167 5.62 -22.68 0.89
C PRO A 167 6.21 -23.29 2.16
N VAL A 168 7.04 -24.32 2.05
CA VAL A 168 7.65 -25.02 3.19
C VAL A 168 8.64 -24.09 3.88
N ILE A 169 9.52 -23.47 3.09
CA ILE A 169 10.52 -22.54 3.61
C ILE A 169 9.84 -21.28 4.19
N SER A 170 8.85 -20.73 3.47
CA SER A 170 8.12 -19.52 3.90
C SER A 170 7.41 -19.72 5.24
N THR A 171 6.88 -20.92 5.50
CA THR A 171 6.20 -21.25 6.76
C THR A 171 7.16 -21.27 7.95
N MET A 172 8.38 -21.76 7.75
CA MET A 172 9.41 -21.86 8.81
C MET A 172 10.17 -20.55 9.05
N ARG A 173 10.11 -19.59 8.13
CA ARG A 173 10.86 -18.33 8.26
C ARG A 173 10.30 -17.45 9.39
N PRO A 174 11.18 -16.76 10.15
CA PRO A 174 10.75 -15.83 11.17
C PRO A 174 9.94 -14.70 10.55
N ARG A 175 8.72 -14.48 11.05
CA ARG A 175 7.83 -13.42 10.61
C ARG A 175 7.87 -12.27 11.60
N PHE A 176 8.49 -11.16 11.21
CA PHE A 176 8.31 -9.89 11.91
C PHE A 176 6.98 -9.28 11.49
N VAL A 177 5.91 -9.54 12.25
CA VAL A 177 4.61 -8.94 11.98
C VAL A 177 4.05 -8.31 13.25
N ARG A 178 4.14 -6.98 13.35
CA ARG A 178 3.21 -6.19 14.17
C ARG A 178 1.93 -6.00 13.35
N ARG A 179 0.93 -6.83 13.57
CA ARG A 179 -0.41 -6.66 12.96
C ARG A 179 -1.15 -5.59 13.76
N ILE A 180 -1.07 -4.33 13.33
CA ILE A 180 -1.95 -3.29 13.85
C ILE A 180 -3.30 -3.47 13.16
N LYS A 181 -4.32 -3.93 13.90
CA LYS A 181 -5.71 -3.94 13.41
C LYS A 181 -6.11 -2.49 13.13
N LYS A 182 -6.38 -2.17 11.88
CA LYS A 182 -6.90 -0.85 11.50
C LYS A 182 -8.39 -0.79 11.84
N THR A 183 -8.84 0.38 12.27
CA THR A 183 -10.26 0.65 12.49
C THR A 183 -11.00 0.62 11.15
N MET A 184 -12.15 -0.06 11.13
CA MET A 184 -13.07 -0.07 9.98
C MET A 184 -14.22 0.90 10.23
N PHE A 185 -14.76 1.47 9.16
CA PHE A 185 -15.99 2.25 9.27
C PHE A 185 -17.16 1.34 9.67
N PRO A 186 -18.14 1.83 10.46
CA PRO A 186 -19.28 1.05 10.89
C PRO A 186 -20.07 0.44 9.72
N GLU A 187 -20.25 1.21 8.65
CA GLU A 187 -20.93 0.74 7.43
C GLU A 187 -20.13 -0.33 6.69
N THR A 188 -18.80 -0.28 6.74
CA THR A 188 -17.97 -1.35 6.18
C THR A 188 -18.25 -2.66 6.89
N ILE A 189 -18.38 -2.64 8.22
CA ILE A 189 -18.65 -3.84 9.04
C ILE A 189 -20.00 -4.45 8.67
N ASP A 190 -21.02 -3.65 8.40
CA ASP A 190 -22.35 -4.15 7.99
C ASP A 190 -22.35 -4.82 6.60
N LEU A 191 -21.42 -4.43 5.72
CA LEU A 191 -21.24 -5.01 4.39
C LEU A 191 -20.46 -6.34 4.41
N LEU A 192 -19.69 -6.60 5.47
CA LEU A 192 -18.85 -7.79 5.57
C LEU A 192 -19.61 -8.96 6.21
N GLU A 193 -19.33 -10.15 5.71
CA GLU A 193 -19.73 -11.40 6.35
C GLU A 193 -18.53 -11.86 7.18
N PHE A 194 -18.62 -11.69 8.49
CA PHE A 194 -17.63 -12.29 9.39
C PHE A 194 -17.96 -13.77 9.50
N GLU A 195 -17.12 -14.62 8.93
CA GLU A 195 -17.13 -16.03 9.28
C GLU A 195 -16.60 -16.13 10.72
N ASP A 196 -17.47 -16.47 11.66
CA ASP A 196 -17.09 -16.75 13.05
C ASP A 196 -16.16 -17.97 13.09
N HIS A 197 -14.86 -17.78 12.89
CA HIS A 197 -13.84 -18.75 13.31
C HIS A 197 -13.67 -18.69 14.83
N SER A 198 -14.77 -18.89 15.55
CA SER A 198 -14.79 -19.15 16.99
C SER A 198 -14.29 -20.58 17.23
N SER A 199 -12.98 -20.81 17.24
CA SER A 199 -12.36 -21.94 17.97
C SER A 199 -10.83 -22.06 17.92
N GLU A 200 -10.10 -21.36 17.06
CA GLU A 200 -8.65 -21.64 16.90
C GLU A 200 -7.70 -20.52 17.38
N GLU A 201 -8.13 -19.26 17.47
CA GLU A 201 -7.22 -18.17 17.88
C GLU A 201 -6.99 -18.07 19.40
N GLU A 202 -7.89 -18.61 20.25
CA GLU A 202 -7.74 -18.52 21.71
C GLU A 202 -6.64 -19.43 22.26
N LYS A 203 -6.29 -20.53 21.58
CA LYS A 203 -5.25 -21.46 22.07
C LYS A 203 -3.82 -20.98 21.83
N ALA A 204 -3.60 -20.09 20.86
CA ALA A 204 -2.26 -19.56 20.56
C ALA A 204 -1.87 -18.35 21.44
N GLY A 205 -2.83 -17.75 22.15
CA GLY A 205 -2.62 -16.60 23.03
C GLY A 205 -2.19 -16.96 24.45
N GLU A 206 -2.53 -18.16 24.94
CA GLU A 206 -2.18 -18.59 26.29
C GLU A 206 -0.74 -19.11 26.37
N GLU A 207 -0.24 -19.84 25.38
CA GLU A 207 1.13 -20.37 25.36
C GLU A 207 2.22 -19.27 25.27
N LYS A 208 1.87 -18.04 24.89
CA LYS A 208 2.83 -16.93 24.80
C LYS A 208 3.03 -16.15 26.11
N LYS A 209 2.06 -16.19 27.02
CA LYS A 209 2.19 -15.46 28.30
C LYS A 209 3.13 -16.16 29.27
N GLU A 210 3.26 -17.48 29.20
CA GLU A 210 4.18 -18.21 30.08
C GLU A 210 5.66 -18.04 29.70
N ASN A 211 5.98 -17.70 28.44
CA ASN A 211 7.37 -17.53 28.00
C ASN A 211 7.90 -16.08 28.11
N GLU A 212 7.06 -15.08 28.41
CA GLU A 212 7.50 -13.67 28.54
C GLU A 212 7.91 -13.30 29.99
N GLU A 213 7.72 -14.18 30.98
CA GLU A 213 8.09 -13.90 32.38
C GLU A 213 9.54 -14.31 32.75
N GLU A 214 10.31 -14.99 31.89
CA GLU A 214 11.66 -15.49 32.24
C GLU A 214 12.87 -14.75 31.64
N GLU A 215 12.71 -13.79 30.72
CA GLU A 215 13.86 -13.06 30.15
C GLU A 215 13.80 -11.55 30.47
N GLY A 216 13.91 -11.24 31.76
CA GLY A 216 14.19 -9.90 32.26
C GLY A 216 15.65 -9.75 32.71
N ASN A 217 16.52 -9.25 31.84
CA ASN A 217 17.68 -8.37 32.10
C ASN A 217 18.71 -8.51 30.97
N GLU A 218 19.02 -7.42 30.27
CA GLU A 218 20.37 -6.86 30.16
C GLU A 218 20.38 -5.59 29.27
N GLU A 219 21.33 -4.71 29.56
CA GLU A 219 21.34 -3.25 29.45
C GLU A 219 21.48 -2.65 28.02
N GLU A 220 21.03 -1.40 27.90
CA GLU A 220 21.17 -0.50 26.74
C GLU A 220 22.63 -0.01 26.59
N VAL A 221 23.16 0.01 25.35
CA VAL A 221 24.31 0.84 24.97
C VAL A 221 24.03 1.50 23.61
N GLU A 222 24.02 2.84 23.61
CA GLU A 222 23.99 3.70 22.42
C GLU A 222 25.39 3.83 21.82
N GLU A 223 25.54 3.63 20.50
CA GLU A 223 26.75 4.00 19.75
C GLU A 223 26.45 5.18 18.82
N ASN A 224 27.12 6.30 19.08
CA ASN A 224 27.27 7.45 18.17
C ASN A 224 28.50 7.19 17.28
N GLU A 225 28.37 7.34 15.96
CA GLU A 225 29.52 7.39 15.05
C GLU A 225 29.75 8.83 14.59
N GLU A 226 30.92 9.38 14.97
CA GLU A 226 31.48 10.64 14.51
C GLU A 226 32.19 10.44 13.15
N GLU A 227 31.95 11.35 12.20
CA GLU A 227 32.71 11.45 10.94
C GLU A 227 34.03 12.19 11.19
N GLU A 228 35.18 11.52 11.03
CA GLU A 228 36.48 12.16 10.81
C GLU A 228 36.95 11.93 9.38
N GLY A 229 37.36 13.02 8.72
CA GLY A 229 37.84 13.07 7.36
C GLY A 229 39.30 12.67 7.21
N SER A 230 39.65 12.24 6.00
CA SER A 230 41.03 12.11 5.55
C SER A 230 41.24 12.94 4.28
N GLU A 231 42.08 13.96 4.39
CA GLU A 231 42.66 14.72 3.30
C GLU A 231 43.70 13.84 2.58
N GLU A 232 43.56 13.64 1.26
CA GLU A 232 44.61 13.07 0.42
C GLU A 232 45.35 14.20 -0.31
N GLU A 233 46.64 14.34 -0.01
CA GLU A 233 47.61 15.17 -0.72
C GLU A 233 47.84 14.63 -2.15
N VAL A 234 47.81 15.53 -3.14
CA VAL A 234 48.21 15.25 -4.53
C VAL A 234 49.53 15.98 -4.79
N GLU A 235 50.63 15.24 -4.86
CA GLU A 235 51.92 15.75 -5.33
C GLU A 235 51.94 15.86 -6.86
N GLU A 236 52.25 17.06 -7.34
CA GLU A 236 52.31 17.48 -8.73
C GLU A 236 53.75 17.29 -9.26
N ILE A 237 53.96 16.30 -10.14
CA ILE A 237 55.24 16.10 -10.83
C ILE A 237 55.29 17.06 -12.03
N LYS A 238 56.24 18.01 -12.00
CA LYS A 238 56.57 18.90 -13.12
C LYS A 238 57.54 18.22 -14.09
N GLU A 239 57.14 18.13 -15.35
CA GLU A 239 58.02 17.96 -16.51
C GLU A 239 58.51 19.34 -16.98
N GLU A 240 59.82 19.48 -17.26
CA GLU A 240 60.49 20.36 -18.26
C GLU A 240 62.00 20.26 -17.99
N GLU A 241 62.74 19.41 -18.72
CA GLU A 241 63.44 19.66 -19.99
C GLU A 241 64.77 20.42 -19.88
N MET A 242 65.73 19.91 -20.67
CA MET A 242 67.12 20.33 -20.81
C MET A 242 67.25 21.72 -21.44
N GLU A 243 68.07 22.58 -20.85
CA GLU A 243 69.26 23.22 -21.45
C GLU A 243 70.04 24.05 -20.41
#